data_AF-A0A2X4TRE1-F1
#
_entry.id   AF-A0A2X4TRE1-F1
#
_cell.length_a   1.000
_cell.length_b   1.000
_cell.length_c   1.000
_cell.angle_alpha   90.00
_cell.angle_beta   90.00
_cell.angle_gamma   90.00
#
_symmetry.space_group_name_H-M   'P 1'
#
loop_
_entity.id
_entity.type
_entity.pdbx_description
1 polymer ?
#
loop_
_entity_poly.entity_id
_entity_poly.type
_entity_poly.pdbx_seq_one_letter_code
_entity_poly.pdbx_strand_id
1 'polypeptide(L)' 'MLCGVVSMGNPHCVLQVDDVKTAKVELLGPVLEGHERFPERANIGFMQIVQS' A
#
# COMPACT_ATOMS: atom_id res chain seq x y z
N MET A 1 -7.38 3.77 -8.32
CA MET A 1 -6.27 3.46 -7.39
C MET A 1 -5.07 3.05 -8.21
N LEU A 2 -3.98 3.82 -8.14
CA LEU A 2 -2.68 3.44 -8.71
C LEU A 2 -1.86 2.82 -7.57
N CYS A 3 -1.58 1.51 -7.63
CA CYS A 3 -0.62 0.86 -6.74
C CYS A 3 0.57 0.39 -7.60
N GLY A 4 1.78 0.77 -7.20
CA GLY A 4 3.01 0.19 -7.73
C GLY A 4 3.38 -1.06 -6.94
N VAL A 5 3.75 -2.14 -7.63
CA VAL A 5 4.16 -3.41 -7.03
C VAL A 5 5.65 -3.62 -7.24
N VAL A 6 6.38 -3.85 -6.16
CA VAL A 6 7.82 -4.16 -6.19
C VAL A 6 8.08 -5.37 -5.29
N SER A 7 9.02 -6.22 -5.69
CA SER A 7 9.52 -7.31 -4.84
C SER A 7 10.99 -7.03 -4.52
N MET A 8 11.28 -6.88 -3.23
CA MET A 8 12.64 -6.75 -2.69
C MET A 8 13.06 -8.01 -1.91
N GLY A 9 12.41 -9.16 -2.20
CA GLY A 9 12.47 -10.39 -1.41
C GLY A 9 11.15 -10.71 -0.71
N ASN A 10 10.27 -9.71 -0.53
CA ASN A 10 8.86 -9.86 -0.14
C ASN A 10 7.98 -8.85 -0.91
N PRO A 11 6.73 -9.22 -1.24
CA PRO A 11 5.82 -8.39 -2.03
C PRO A 11 5.40 -7.12 -1.29
N HIS A 12 5.55 -5.97 -1.96
CA HIS A 12 5.09 -4.68 -1.47
C HIS A 12 4.12 -4.03 -2.46
N CYS A 13 3.00 -3.51 -1.96
CA CYS A 13 2.08 -2.64 -2.70
C CYS A 13 2.05 -1.27 -2.05
N VAL A 14 2.46 -0.23 -2.78
CA VAL A 14 2.47 1.15 -2.29
C VAL A 14 1.34 1.94 -2.95
N LEU A 15 0.46 2.51 -2.12
CA LEU A 15 -0.62 3.38 -2.53
C LEU A 15 -0.20 4.84 -2.35
N GLN A 16 -0.33 5.62 -3.40
CA GLN A 16 -0.22 7.06 -3.29
C GLN A 16 -1.49 7.62 -2.62
N VAL A 17 -1.31 8.47 -1.61
CA VAL A 17 -2.38 9.18 -0.89
C VAL A 17 -2.10 10.67 -0.87
N ASP A 18 -3.17 11.45 -0.71
CA ASP A 18 -3.06 12.92 -0.63
C ASP A 18 -2.44 13.38 0.70
N ASP A 19 -2.79 12.71 1.81
CA ASP A 19 -2.24 12.97 3.15
C ASP A 19 -2.09 11.66 3.95
N VAL A 20 -0.86 11.37 4.41
CA VAL A 20 -0.59 10.17 5.22
C VAL A 20 -1.23 10.22 6.60
N LYS A 21 -1.54 11.41 7.15
CA LYS A 21 -2.16 11.55 8.47
C LYS A 21 -3.64 11.16 8.48
N THR A 22 -4.29 11.26 7.32
CA THR A 22 -5.73 10.96 7.17
C THR A 22 -5.99 9.70 6.36
N ALA A 23 -4.93 9.06 5.85
CA ALA A 23 -5.03 7.79 5.16
C ALA A 23 -5.69 6.73 6.05
N LYS A 24 -6.67 6.00 5.49
CA LYS A 24 -7.43 4.97 6.21
C LYS A 24 -6.65 3.65 6.30
N VAL A 25 -5.47 3.69 6.89
CA VAL A 25 -4.52 2.56 6.97
C VAL A 25 -5.15 1.34 7.62
N GLU A 26 -5.84 1.53 8.75
CA GLU A 26 -6.46 0.44 9.52
C GLU A 26 -7.61 -0.24 8.78
N LEU A 27 -8.27 0.48 7.87
CA LEU A 27 -9.36 -0.06 7.05
C LEU A 27 -8.83 -0.72 5.78
N LEU A 28 -7.95 -0.04 5.05
CA LEU A 28 -7.49 -0.48 3.73
C LEU A 28 -6.33 -1.47 3.81
N GLY A 29 -5.48 -1.37 4.84
CA GLY A 29 -4.31 -2.24 5.04
C GLY A 29 -4.69 -3.72 5.06
N PRO A 30 -5.55 -4.18 5.98
CA PRO A 30 -5.92 -5.60 6.06
C PRO A 30 -6.65 -6.12 4.81
N VAL A 31 -7.47 -5.28 4.18
CA VAL A 31 -8.20 -5.64 2.95
C VAL A 31 -7.24 -5.86 1.78
N LEU A 32 -6.20 -5.04 1.67
CA LEU A 32 -5.22 -5.11 0.58
C LEU A 32 -4.11 -6.13 0.85
N GLU A 33 -3.72 -6.33 2.12
CA GLU A 33 -2.73 -7.33 2.55
C GLU A 33 -3.14 -8.73 2.09
N GLY A 34 -4.41 -9.09 2.29
CA GLY A 34 -4.97 -10.40 1.95
C GLY A 34 -5.64 -10.48 0.56
N HIS A 35 -5.43 -9.50 -0.32
CA HIS A 35 -6.07 -9.50 -1.64
C HIS A 35 -5.64 -10.74 -2.44
N GLU A 36 -6.55 -11.34 -3.21
CA GLU A 36 -6.31 -12.53 -4.06
C GLU A 36 -5.13 -12.42 -5.04
N ARG A 37 -4.65 -11.19 -5.29
CA ARG A 37 -3.52 -10.90 -6.18
C ARG A 37 -2.17 -11.06 -5.45
N PHE A 38 -2.19 -11.24 -4.14
CA PHE A 38 -1.06 -11.49 -3.27
C PHE A 38 -1.26 -12.82 -2.53
N PRO A 39 -1.00 -13.97 -3.18
CA PRO A 39 -1.21 -15.30 -2.59
C PRO A 39 -0.43 -15.52 -1.28
N GLU A 40 0.73 -14.88 -1.15
CA GLU A 40 1.60 -14.91 0.04
C GLU A 40 1.43 -13.68 0.94
N ARG A 41 0.33 -12.94 0.74
CA ARG A 41 0.09 -11.59 1.29
C ARG A 41 1.09 -10.56 0.78
N ALA A 42 0.86 -9.28 1.07
CA ALA A 42 1.80 -8.22 0.72
C ALA A 42 1.87 -7.15 1.82
N ASN A 43 3.04 -6.53 1.93
CA ASN A 43 3.20 -5.34 2.75
C ASN A 43 2.55 -4.14 2.05
N ILE A 44 1.57 -3.52 2.69
CA ILE A 44 0.83 -2.40 2.13
C ILE A 44 1.37 -1.09 2.69
N GLY A 45 1.96 -0.27 1.82
CA GLY A 45 2.49 1.04 2.15
C GLY A 45 1.58 2.18 1.68
N PHE A 46 1.55 3.28 2.42
CA PHE A 46 0.85 4.51 2.03
C PHE A 46 1.86 5.64 1.93
N MET A 47 1.91 6.29 0.77
CA MET A 47 2.92 7.29 0.45
C MET A 47 2.26 8.59 0.01
N GLN A 48 2.67 9.71 0.60
CA GLN A 48 2.33 11.05 0.12
C GLN A 48 3.54 11.67 -0.57
N ILE A 49 3.32 12.25 -1.75
CA ILE A 49 4.34 13.06 -2.41
C ILE A 49 4.37 14.42 -1.72
N VAL A 50 5.53 14.78 -1.16
CA VAL A 50 5.78 16.12 -0.62
C VAL A 50 6.39 17.01 -1.70
N GLN A 51 5.93 18.24 -1.79
CA GLN A 51 6.57 19.27 -2.60
C GLN A 51 7.41 20.15 -1.68
N SER A 52 8.66 20.37 -2.08
CA SER A 52 9.63 21.23 -1.39
C SER A 52 9.78 22.56 -2.08
#